data_AF-A0A174R364-F1
#
_entry.id   AF-A0A174R364-F1
#
_cell.length_a   1.000
_cell.length_b   1.000
_cell.length_c   1.000
_cell.angle_alpha   90.00
_cell.angle_beta   90.00
_cell.angle_gamma   90.00
#
_symmetry.space_group_name_H-M   'P 1'
#
loop_
_entity.id
_entity.type
_entity.pdbx_description
1 polymer ?
#
loop_
_entity_poly.entity_id
_entity_poly.type
_entity_poly.pdbx_seq_one_letter_code
_entity_poly.pdbx_strand_id
1 'polypeptide(L)'
;MLQPDRQRLEHIRDYCIEIKKTIIRYGESFEAFDSDADYQRSVSFCILQIGELSGGLSVEFRKATADRIQWGPIKGMRNLVAHSYGSMSRDIIWETAVTDIPVLQEFCEQQLMAEDQK
;
A
#
# COMPACT_ATOMS: atom_id res chain seq x y z
N MET A 1 -12.23 -8.13 13.86
CA MET A 1 -12.47 -7.36 12.62
C MET A 1 -13.75 -7.86 11.97
N LEU A 2 -14.39 -7.10 11.06
CA LEU A 2 -15.50 -7.64 10.26
C LEU A 2 -14.94 -8.50 9.11
N GLN A 3 -15.67 -9.54 8.67
CA GLN A 3 -15.19 -10.42 7.59
C GLN A 3 -14.79 -9.67 6.30
N PRO A 4 -15.53 -8.64 5.83
CA PRO A 4 -15.12 -7.85 4.68
C PRO A 4 -13.84 -7.03 4.91
N ASP A 5 -13.56 -6.62 6.15
CA ASP A 5 -12.32 -5.90 6.47
C ASP A 5 -11.12 -6.87 6.44
N ARG A 6 -11.30 -8.11 6.91
CA ARG A 6 -10.27 -9.15 6.84
C ARG A 6 -9.83 -9.41 5.41
N GLN A 7 -10.78 -9.63 4.50
CA GLN A 7 -10.49 -9.85 3.08
C GLN A 7 -9.77 -8.65 2.44
N ARG A 8 -10.17 -7.42 2.82
CA ARG A 8 -9.47 -6.22 2.34
C ARG A 8 -8.04 -6.15 2.86
N LEU A 9 -7.80 -6.48 4.13
CA LEU A 9 -6.44 -6.52 4.68
C LEU A 9 -5.58 -7.60 4.00
N GLU A 10 -6.13 -8.77 3.71
CA GLU A 10 -5.43 -9.82 2.97
C GLU A 10 -4.97 -9.31 1.61
N HIS A 11 -5.87 -8.67 0.85
CA HIS A 11 -5.52 -8.09 -0.45
C HIS A 11 -4.53 -6.91 -0.33
N ILE A 12 -4.66 -6.05 0.68
CA ILE A 12 -3.69 -4.96 0.93
C ILE A 12 -2.30 -5.56 1.17
N ARG A 13 -2.21 -6.58 2.03
CA ARG A 13 -0.98 -7.31 2.32
C ARG A 13 -0.38 -7.93 1.07
N ASP A 14 -1.21 -8.56 0.23
CA ASP A 14 -0.77 -9.16 -1.03
C ASP A 14 -0.20 -8.10 -1.98
N TYR A 15 -0.83 -6.92 -2.12
CA TYR A 15 -0.28 -5.83 -2.91
C TYR A 15 1.03 -5.26 -2.34
N CYS A 16 1.19 -5.21 -1.01
CA CYS A 16 2.47 -4.83 -0.41
C CYS A 16 3.58 -5.82 -0.78
N ILE A 17 3.28 -7.12 -0.73
CA ILE A 17 4.20 -8.18 -1.15
C ILE A 17 4.55 -8.05 -2.63
N GLU A 18 3.58 -7.77 -3.50
CA GLU A 18 3.84 -7.58 -4.93
C GLU A 18 4.74 -6.37 -5.20
N ILE A 19 4.54 -5.24 -4.49
CA ILE A 19 5.47 -4.09 -4.57
C ILE A 19 6.90 -4.53 -4.20
N LYS A 20 7.06 -5.25 -3.08
CA LYS A 20 8.36 -5.76 -2.64
C LYS A 20 9.00 -6.69 -3.68
N LYS A 21 8.24 -7.61 -4.27
CA LYS A 21 8.73 -8.51 -5.34
C LYS A 21 9.15 -7.73 -6.57
N THR A 22 8.37 -6.73 -6.97
CA THR A 22 8.70 -5.84 -8.09
C THR A 22 10.01 -5.11 -7.82
N ILE A 23 10.21 -4.60 -6.60
CA ILE A 23 11.47 -3.95 -6.21
C ILE A 23 12.67 -4.89 -6.33
N ILE A 24 12.57 -6.10 -5.80
CA ILE A 24 13.63 -7.11 -5.92
C ILE A 24 13.91 -7.47 -7.38
N ARG A 25 12.87 -7.52 -8.21
CA ARG A 25 12.97 -7.91 -9.63
C ARG A 25 13.69 -6.85 -10.48
N TYR A 26 13.34 -5.58 -10.32
CA TYR A 26 13.82 -4.50 -11.19
C TYR A 26 15.04 -3.78 -10.61
N GLY A 27 15.21 -3.77 -9.28
CA GLY A 27 16.36 -3.19 -8.59
C GLY A 27 15.93 -2.24 -7.47
N GLU A 28 16.73 -2.20 -6.39
CA GLU A 28 16.41 -1.46 -5.16
C GLU A 28 16.94 -0.01 -5.16
N SER A 29 16.93 0.66 -6.32
CA SER A 29 17.38 2.06 -6.43
C SER A 29 16.33 2.95 -7.09
N PHE A 30 16.32 4.21 -6.70
CA PHE A 30 15.43 5.20 -7.31
C PHE A 30 15.70 5.34 -8.81
N GLU A 31 16.96 5.27 -9.24
CA GLU A 31 17.34 5.40 -10.65
C GLU A 31 16.81 4.23 -11.49
N ALA A 32 16.85 3.00 -10.95
CA ALA A 32 16.25 1.84 -11.60
C ALA A 32 14.73 2.00 -11.76
N PHE A 33 14.07 2.54 -10.74
CA PHE A 33 12.66 2.90 -10.79
C PHE A 33 12.35 4.03 -11.78
N ASP A 34 13.11 5.13 -11.74
CA ASP A 34 12.89 6.34 -12.53
C ASP A 34 13.13 6.12 -14.04
N SER A 35 14.01 5.18 -14.39
CA SER A 35 14.35 4.85 -15.77
C SER A 35 13.43 3.83 -16.44
N ASP A 36 12.57 3.13 -15.69
CA ASP A 36 11.68 2.08 -16.22
C ASP A 36 10.19 2.40 -15.99
N ALA A 37 9.48 2.65 -17.09
CA ALA A 37 8.07 3.01 -17.05
C ALA A 37 7.16 1.84 -16.62
N ASP A 38 7.54 0.59 -16.84
CA ASP A 38 6.75 -0.57 -16.45
C ASP A 38 6.92 -0.86 -14.95
N TYR A 39 8.12 -0.62 -14.41
CA TYR A 39 8.36 -0.61 -12.97
C TYR A 39 7.50 0.45 -12.27
N GLN A 40 7.51 1.69 -12.79
CA GLN A 40 6.67 2.78 -12.28
C GLN A 40 5.18 2.41 -12.27
N ARG A 41 4.68 1.90 -13.41
CA ARG A 41 3.28 1.47 -13.53
C ARG A 41 2.92 0.36 -12.56
N SER A 42 3.79 -0.64 -12.40
CA SER A 42 3.55 -1.78 -11.51
C SER A 42 3.41 -1.33 -10.05
N VAL A 43 4.35 -0.53 -9.55
CA VAL A 43 4.31 -0.01 -8.17
C VAL A 43 3.09 0.89 -7.97
N SER A 44 2.86 1.82 -8.90
CA SER A 44 1.77 2.79 -8.79
C SER A 44 0.39 2.13 -8.83
N PHE A 45 0.22 1.09 -9.64
CA PHE A 45 -1.01 0.30 -9.66
C PHE A 45 -1.27 -0.34 -8.29
N CYS A 46 -0.25 -0.94 -7.68
CA CYS A 46 -0.41 -1.56 -6.36
C CYS A 46 -0.77 -0.50 -5.29
N ILE A 47 -0.11 0.66 -5.28
CA ILE A 47 -0.43 1.77 -4.36
C ILE A 47 -1.89 2.25 -4.56
N LEU A 48 -2.34 2.36 -5.81
CA LEU A 48 -3.72 2.71 -6.13
C LEU A 48 -4.72 1.70 -5.53
N GLN A 49 -4.46 0.40 -5.70
CA GLN A 49 -5.31 -0.67 -5.16
C GLN A 49 -5.32 -0.67 -3.64
N ILE A 50 -4.16 -0.47 -3.00
CA ILE A 50 -4.04 -0.38 -1.54
C ILE A 50 -4.91 0.75 -1.00
N GLY A 51 -4.85 1.94 -1.60
CA GLY A 51 -5.67 3.06 -1.14
C GLY A 51 -7.18 2.88 -1.42
N GLU A 52 -7.56 2.18 -2.49
CA GLU A 52 -8.96 1.82 -2.74
C GLU A 52 -9.50 0.89 -1.65
N LEU A 53 -8.77 -0.20 -1.38
CA LEU A 53 -9.13 -1.18 -0.34
C LEU A 53 -9.15 -0.53 1.04
N SER A 54 -8.19 0.35 1.34
CA SER A 54 -8.13 1.10 2.59
C SER A 54 -9.35 2.02 2.77
N GLY A 55 -9.84 2.62 1.69
CA GLY A 55 -11.08 3.42 1.70
C GLY A 55 -12.33 2.60 1.99
N GLY A 56 -12.31 1.30 1.64
CA GLY A 56 -13.40 0.35 1.88
C GLY A 56 -13.40 -0.29 3.27
N LEU A 57 -12.37 -0.08 4.09
CA LEU A 57 -12.34 -0.55 5.48
C LEU A 57 -13.40 0.16 6.32
N SER A 58 -14.03 -0.60 7.23
CA SER A 58 -15.02 -0.07 8.16
C SER A 58 -14.48 1.10 8.97
N VAL A 59 -15.39 1.99 9.38
CA VAL A 59 -15.04 3.16 10.20
C VAL A 59 -14.50 2.71 11.56
N GLU A 60 -15.08 1.64 12.11
CA GLU A 60 -14.74 1.03 13.38
C GLU A 60 -13.31 0.49 13.34
N PHE A 61 -12.96 -0.28 12.31
CA PHE A 61 -11.61 -0.81 12.15
C PHE A 61 -10.57 0.30 11.98
N ARG A 62 -10.85 1.28 11.11
CA ARG A 62 -9.93 2.41 10.88
C ARG A 62 -9.72 3.26 12.13
N LYS A 63 -10.77 3.49 12.93
CA LYS A 63 -10.65 4.22 14.21
C LYS A 63 -9.85 3.42 15.24
N ALA A 64 -10.11 2.12 15.35
CA ALA A 64 -9.45 1.25 16.32
C ALA A 64 -7.95 1.05 16.05
N THR A 65 -7.48 1.37 14.84
CA THR A 65 -6.09 1.15 14.40
C THR A 65 -5.40 2.44 13.98
N ALA A 66 -6.02 3.61 14.21
CA ALA A 66 -5.54 4.91 13.77
C ALA A 66 -4.27 5.38 14.50
N ASP A 67 -3.98 4.81 15.67
CA ASP A 67 -2.75 5.01 16.44
C ASP A 67 -1.53 4.37 15.78
N ARG A 68 -1.76 3.38 14.90
CA ARG A 68 -0.72 2.61 14.21
C ARG A 68 -0.61 2.95 12.73
N ILE A 69 -1.74 3.12 12.05
CA ILE A 69 -1.79 3.39 10.61
C ILE A 69 -2.63 4.64 10.32
N GLN A 70 -2.04 5.57 9.60
CA GLN A 70 -2.74 6.77 9.13
C GLN A 70 -3.50 6.47 7.83
N TRP A 71 -4.73 5.99 7.96
CA TRP A 71 -5.60 5.65 6.82
C TRP A 71 -5.97 6.82 5.91
N GLY A 72 -6.03 8.04 6.45
CA GLY A 72 -6.33 9.26 5.69
C GLY A 72 -5.30 9.53 4.60
N PRO A 73 -4.00 9.65 4.94
CA PRO A 73 -2.91 9.75 3.98
C PRO A 73 -2.90 8.63 2.91
N ILE A 74 -3.13 7.37 3.28
CA ILE A 74 -3.18 6.25 2.33
C ILE A 74 -4.29 6.47 1.28
N LYS A 75 -5.47 6.92 1.70
CA LYS A 75 -6.55 7.30 0.78
C LYS A 75 -6.18 8.52 -0.08
N GLY A 76 -5.49 9.49 0.50
CA GLY A 76 -4.97 10.67 -0.20
C GLY A 76 -3.99 10.29 -1.31
N MET A 77 -3.08 9.36 -1.03
CA MET A 77 -2.09 8.86 -1.99
C MET A 77 -2.76 8.22 -3.22
N ARG A 78 -3.79 7.39 -3.03
CA ARG A 78 -4.59 6.84 -4.14
C ARG A 78 -5.20 7.93 -5.02
N ASN A 79 -5.72 9.00 -4.44
CA ASN A 79 -6.27 10.11 -5.22
C ASN A 79 -5.18 10.85 -6.01
N LEU A 80 -4.02 11.05 -5.41
CA LEU A 80 -2.89 11.70 -6.07
C LEU A 80 -2.35 10.84 -7.22
N VAL A 81 -2.18 9.53 -7.01
CA VAL A 81 -1.79 8.59 -8.09
C VAL A 81 -2.84 8.56 -9.20
N ALA A 82 -4.14 8.51 -8.88
CA ALA A 82 -5.20 8.42 -9.88
C ALA A 82 -5.34 9.68 -10.74
N HIS A 83 -5.24 10.86 -10.13
CA HIS A 83 -5.56 12.13 -10.79
C HIS A 83 -4.34 12.90 -11.28
N SER A 84 -3.16 12.62 -10.74
CA SER A 84 -1.93 13.34 -11.05
C SER A 84 -0.83 12.45 -11.62
N TYR A 85 -1.12 11.20 -12.00
CA TYR A 85 -0.12 10.22 -12.47
C TYR A 85 0.95 10.78 -13.43
N GLY A 86 0.54 11.59 -14.42
CA GLY A 86 1.44 12.17 -15.41
C GLY A 86 2.31 13.34 -14.91
N SER A 87 1.99 13.92 -13.75
CA SER A 87 2.69 15.05 -13.13
C SER A 87 3.13 14.77 -11.69
N MET A 88 2.94 13.54 -11.21
CA MET A 88 3.25 13.15 -9.84
C MET A 88 4.76 13.02 -9.69
N SER A 89 5.29 13.48 -8.55
CA SER A 89 6.70 13.28 -8.23
C SER A 89 6.94 11.79 -8.05
N ARG A 90 7.82 11.25 -8.90
CA ARG A 90 8.24 9.84 -8.87
C ARG A 90 9.01 9.54 -7.58
N ASP A 91 9.65 10.54 -6.98
CA ASP A 91 10.25 10.46 -5.65
C ASP A 91 9.22 10.09 -4.58
N ILE A 92 8.02 10.71 -4.61
CA ILE A 92 6.96 10.40 -3.63
C ILE A 92 6.48 8.95 -3.80
N ILE A 93 6.28 8.49 -5.05
CA ILE A 93 5.85 7.11 -5.31
C ILE A 93 6.91 6.13 -4.79
N TRP A 94 8.18 6.42 -5.08
CA TRP A 94 9.29 5.62 -4.63
C TRP A 94 9.41 5.59 -3.10
N GLU A 95 9.40 6.76 -2.45
CA GLU A 95 9.47 6.90 -1.00
C GLU A 95 8.36 6.12 -0.31
N THR A 96 7.12 6.25 -0.80
CA THR A 96 6.00 5.43 -0.30
C THR A 96 6.27 3.95 -0.47
N ALA A 97 6.76 3.51 -1.63
CA ALA A 97 7.02 2.10 -1.91
C ALA A 97 8.11 1.48 -1.01
N VAL A 98 9.15 2.23 -0.66
CA VAL A 98 10.28 1.71 0.14
C VAL A 98 10.17 2.00 1.64
N THR A 99 9.34 2.97 2.04
CA THR A 99 9.24 3.40 3.44
C THR A 99 7.89 3.04 4.06
N ASP A 100 6.79 3.47 3.46
CA ASP A 100 5.46 3.33 4.05
C ASP A 100 4.86 1.94 3.82
N ILE A 101 5.07 1.37 2.62
CA ILE A 101 4.50 0.07 2.24
C ILE A 101 5.03 -1.07 3.13
N PRO A 102 6.32 -1.16 3.49
CA PRO A 102 6.79 -2.18 4.44
C PRO A 102 6.12 -2.09 5.81
N VAL A 103 5.89 -0.87 6.33
CA VAL A 103 5.20 -0.65 7.62
C VAL A 103 3.74 -1.13 7.53
N LEU A 104 3.06 -0.83 6.43
CA LEU A 104 1.70 -1.30 6.20
C LEU A 104 1.64 -2.83 6.08
N GLN A 105 2.60 -3.44 5.37
CA GLN A 105 2.70 -4.89 5.25
C GLN A 105 2.79 -5.56 6.62
N GLU A 106 3.73 -5.10 7.45
CA GLU A 106 3.94 -5.65 8.79
C GLU A 106 2.68 -5.50 9.65
N PHE A 107 2.02 -4.33 9.59
CA PHE A 107 0.75 -4.13 10.27
C PHE A 107 -0.31 -5.16 9.83
N CYS A 108 -0.50 -5.35 8.52
CA CYS A 108 -1.48 -6.30 8.01
C CYS A 108 -1.18 -7.73 8.45
N GLU A 109 0.09 -8.16 8.39
CA GLU A 109 0.51 -9.49 8.83
C GLU A 109 0.19 -9.70 10.32
N GLN A 110 0.52 -8.72 11.17
CA GLN A 110 0.21 -8.80 12.59
C GLN A 110 -1.29 -8.86 12.88
N GLN A 111 -2.11 -8.09 12.16
CA GLN A 111 -3.57 -8.13 12.34
C GLN A 111 -4.16 -9.47 11.92
N LEU A 112 -3.70 -10.05 10.81
CA LEU A 112 -4.20 -11.32 10.30
C LEU A 112 -3.78 -12.49 11.19
N MET A 113 -2.54 -12.51 11.68
CA MET A 113 -2.06 -13.57 12.60
C MET A 113 -2.77 -13.56 13.95
N ALA A 114 -3.09 -12.37 14.49
CA ALA A 114 -3.79 -12.24 15.77
C ALA A 114 -5.24 -12.76 15.72
N GLU A 115 -5.85 -12.82 14.54
CA GLU A 115 -7.19 -13.39 14.36
C GLU A 115 -7.17 -14.90 14.16
N ASP A 116 -6.16 -15.45 13.47
CA ASP A 116 -6.06 -16.90 13.24
C ASP A 116 -5.75 -17.68 14.54
N GLN A 117 -5.31 -16.99 15.61
CA GLN A 117 -5.07 -17.55 16.95
C GLN A 117 -6.28 -17.43 17.89
N LYS A 118 -7.41 -16.88 17.42
CA LYS A 118 -8.62 -16.63 18.21
C LYS A 118 -9.72 -17.64 17.91
#